data_AF-A0A9D8FPK1-F1
#
_entry.id   AF-A0A9D8FPK1-F1
#
_cell.length_a   1.000
_cell.length_b   1.000
_cell.length_c   1.000
_cell.angle_alpha   90.00
_cell.angle_beta   90.00
_cell.angle_gamma   90.00
#
_symmetry.space_group_name_H-M   'P 1'
#
loop_
_entity.id
_entity.type
_entity.pdbx_description
1 polymer ?
#
loop_
_entity_poly.entity_id
_entity_poly.type
_entity_poly.pdbx_seq_one_letter_code
_entity_poly.pdbx_strand_id
1 'polypeptide(L)' 'MNKIIAFKVSTKYNVWLKFSDGIEGTVDLSYLVGKGVFSLYMKITGKEPEELFPALNQEHEYA' A
#
# COMPACT_ATOMS: atom_id res chain seq x y z
N MET A 1 -6.80 6.72 -20.62
CA MET A 1 -6.90 6.58 -19.15
C MET A 1 -6.53 5.13 -18.84
N ASN A 2 -5.42 4.89 -18.16
CA ASN A 2 -5.00 3.53 -17.82
C ASN A 2 -5.73 3.09 -16.55
N LYS A 3 -6.54 2.04 -16.66
CA LYS A 3 -7.28 1.47 -15.52
C LYS A 3 -6.43 0.39 -14.87
N ILE A 4 -6.39 0.35 -13.55
CA ILE A 4 -5.85 -0.80 -12.82
C ILE A 4 -6.87 -1.94 -12.97
N ILE A 5 -6.43 -3.09 -13.45
CA ILE A 5 -7.26 -4.28 -13.67
C ILE A 5 -6.93 -5.41 -12.70
N ALA A 6 -5.78 -5.36 -12.03
CA ALA A 6 -5.44 -6.23 -10.92
C ALA A 6 -4.42 -5.53 -10.02
N PHE A 7 -4.42 -5.87 -8.74
CA PHE A 7 -3.41 -5.42 -7.81
C PHE A 7 -3.11 -6.47 -6.75
N LYS A 8 -1.86 -6.51 -6.31
CA LYS A 8 -1.44 -7.32 -5.18
C LYS A 8 -0.78 -6.42 -4.15
N VAL A 9 -1.31 -6.43 -2.94
CA VAL A 9 -0.67 -5.82 -1.78
C VAL A 9 0.26 -6.85 -1.17
N SER A 10 1.53 -6.50 -1.06
CA SER A 10 2.56 -7.32 -0.44
C SER A 10 3.02 -6.66 0.86
N THR A 11 3.79 -7.42 1.64
CA THR A 11 4.39 -6.90 2.88
C THR A 11 5.36 -5.75 2.62
N LYS A 12 5.68 -5.00 3.68
CA LYS A 12 6.65 -3.90 3.64
C LYS A 12 6.27 -2.80 2.64
N TYR A 13 5.00 -2.42 2.58
CA TYR A 13 4.50 -1.28 1.80
C TYR A 13 4.64 -1.44 0.27
N ASN A 14 4.79 -2.67 -0.23
CA ASN A 14 4.88 -2.93 -1.66
C ASN A 14 3.52 -3.20 -2.28
N VAL A 15 3.26 -2.59 -3.43
CA VAL A 15 2.05 -2.85 -4.22
C VAL A 15 2.45 -3.19 -5.64
N TRP A 16 2.03 -4.35 -6.12
CA TRP A 16 2.07 -4.69 -7.53
C TRP A 16 0.76 -4.29 -8.20
N LEU A 17 0.86 -3.68 -9.38
CA LEU A 17 -0.26 -3.21 -10.17
C LEU A 17 -0.17 -3.78 -11.58
N LYS A 18 -1.33 -4.12 -12.15
CA LYS A 18 -1.50 -4.41 -13.59
C LYS A 18 -2.49 -3.43 -14.18
N PHE A 19 -2.10 -2.79 -15.27
CA PHE A 19 -2.92 -1.85 -16.01
C PHE A 19 -3.59 -2.50 -17.22
N SER A 20 -4.69 -1.89 -17.69
CA SER A 20 -5.47 -2.34 -18.84
C SER A 20 -4.72 -2.35 -20.16
N ASP A 21 -3.61 -1.61 -20.26
CA ASP A 21 -2.71 -1.58 -21.42
C ASP A 21 -1.64 -2.69 -21.36
N GLY A 22 -1.69 -3.55 -20.33
CA GLY A 22 -0.78 -4.67 -20.13
C GLY A 22 0.50 -4.32 -19.36
N ILE A 23 0.73 -3.05 -19.03
CA ILE A 23 1.87 -2.66 -18.19
C ILE A 23 1.63 -3.16 -16.76
N GLU A 24 2.66 -3.72 -16.15
CA GLU A 24 2.61 -4.16 -14.75
C GLU A 24 3.93 -3.90 -14.04
N GLY A 25 3.88 -3.75 -12.71
CA GLY A 25 5.06 -3.52 -11.91
C GLY A 25 4.76 -3.31 -10.44
N THR A 26 5.82 -3.37 -9.63
CA THR A 26 5.77 -3.17 -8.18
C THR A 26 6.27 -1.78 -7.82
N VAL A 27 5.55 -1.09 -6.95
CA VAL A 27 5.95 0.18 -6.35
C VAL A 27 6.13 0.03 -4.85
N ASP A 28 7.24 0.56 -4.34
CA ASP A 28 7.48 0.70 -2.90
C ASP A 28 6.88 2.03 -2.40
N LEU A 29 5.97 1.96 -1.44
CA LEU A 29 5.31 3.11 -0.83
C LEU A 29 5.86 3.43 0.57
N SER A 30 6.94 2.78 1.02
CA SER A 30 7.57 3.00 2.33
C SER A 30 7.94 4.46 2.59
N TYR A 31 8.30 5.20 1.54
CA TYR A 31 8.66 6.61 1.61
C TYR A 31 7.50 7.54 2.00
N LEU A 32 6.25 7.06 2.01
CA LEU A 32 5.05 7.79 2.41
C LEU A 32 4.66 7.57 3.87
N VAL A 33 5.29 6.61 4.56
CA VAL A 33 5.02 6.33 5.97
C VAL A 33 5.31 7.58 6.81
N GLY A 34 4.38 7.91 7.70
CA GLY A 34 4.50 9.10 8.55
C GLY A 34 4.42 10.44 7.81
N LYS A 35 3.94 10.47 6.56
CA LYS A 35 3.73 11.72 5.78
C LYS A 35 2.26 12.02 5.55
N GLY A 36 1.95 13.31 5.45
CA GLY A 36 0.60 13.79 5.14
C GLY A 36 -0.44 13.23 6.12
N VAL A 37 -1.53 12.70 5.57
CA VAL A 37 -2.63 12.12 6.36
C VAL A 37 -2.18 10.95 7.24
N PHE A 38 -1.18 10.16 6.83
CA PHE A 38 -0.68 9.01 7.61
C PHE A 38 0.01 9.44 8.90
N SER A 39 0.63 10.64 8.91
CA SER A 39 1.26 11.21 10.11
C SER A 39 0.25 11.55 11.20
N LEU A 40 -0.96 11.97 10.81
CA LEU A 40 -2.01 12.38 11.74
C LEU A 40 -2.57 11.18 12.52
N TYR A 41 -2.78 10.06 11.84
CA TYR A 41 -3.26 8.83 12.47
C TYR A 41 -2.28 8.30 13.53
N MET A 42 -0.99 8.24 13.20
CA MET A 42 0.06 7.84 14.15
C MET A 42 0.10 8.79 15.35
N LYS A 43 0.01 10.10 15.12
CA LYS A 43 0.08 11.11 16.18
C LYS A 43 -1.11 11.03 17.16
N ILE A 44 -2.32 10.81 16.66
CA ILE A 44 -3.53 10.76 17.50
C ILE A 44 -3.60 9.46 18.30
N THR A 45 -3.16 8.35 17.70
CA THR A 45 -3.27 7.02 18.31
C THR A 45 -2.05 6.60 19.12
N GLY A 46 -0.89 7.20 18.85
CA GLY A 46 0.39 6.82 19.45
C GLY A 46 0.91 5.44 19.02
N LYS A 47 0.35 4.87 17.95
CA LYS A 47 0.67 3.53 17.46
C LYS A 47 1.52 3.57 16.19
N GLU A 48 2.33 2.53 16.01
CA GLU A 48 3.07 2.32 14.77
C GLU A 48 2.14 1.88 13.62
N PRO A 49 2.50 2.14 12.35
CA PRO A 49 1.66 1.82 11.20
C PRO A 49 1.26 0.35 11.13
N GLU A 50 2.16 -0.56 11.50
CA GLU A 50 1.94 -2.01 11.48
C GLU A 50 0.85 -2.44 12.50
N GLU A 51 0.69 -1.68 13.57
CA GLU A 51 -0.36 -1.89 14.57
C GLU A 51 -1.70 -1.30 14.14
N LEU A 52 -1.66 -0.18 13.41
CA LEU A 52 -2.85 0.50 12.88
C LEU A 52 -3.44 -0.22 11.68
N PHE A 53 -2.59 -0.82 10.86
CA PHE A 53 -2.95 -1.47 9.61
C PHE A 53 -2.37 -2.88 9.56
N PRO A 54 -2.96 -3.86 10.28
CA PRO A 54 -2.44 -5.24 10.33
C PRO A 54 -2.25 -5.88 8.95
N ALA A 55 -3.04 -5.47 7.97
CA ALA A 55 -2.94 -5.90 6.58
C ALA A 55 -1.57 -5.61 5.93
N LEU A 56 -0.75 -4.68 6.47
CA LEU A 56 0.62 -4.44 5.99
C LEU A 56 1.54 -5.65 6.17
N ASN A 57 1.16 -6.59 7.03
CA ASN A 57 1.88 -7.83 7.28
C ASN A 57 1.29 -9.03 6.54
N GLN A 58 0.34 -8.80 5.63
CA GLN A 58 -0.38 -9.85 4.93
C GLN A 58 -0.27 -9.63 3.42
N GLU A 59 -0.15 -10.73 2.66
CA GLU A 59 -0.27 -10.66 1.20
C GLU A 59 -1.73 -10.80 0.81
N HIS A 60 -2.20 -9.90 -0.05
CA HIS A 60 -3.55 -9.95 -0.61
C HIS A 60 -3.50 -9.68 -2.10
N GLU A 61 -4.16 -10.54 -2.87
CA GLU A 61 -4.31 -10.40 -4.31
C GLU A 61 -5.77 -10.11 -4.65
N TYR A 62 -5.98 -9.13 -5.53
CA TYR A 62 -7.28 -8.70 -6.00
C TYR A 62 -7.25 -8.63 -7.52
N ALA A 63 -8.13 -9.42 -8.14
CA ALA A 63 -8.32 -9.52 -9.59
C ALA A 63 -9.63 -8.84 -10.03
#